data_AF-A0A9P1CDJ4-F1
#
_entry.id   AF-A0A9P1CDJ4-F1
#
_cell.length_a   1.000
_cell.length_b   1.000
_cell.length_c   1.000
_cell.angle_alpha   90.00
_cell.angle_beta   90.00
_cell.angle_gamma   90.00
#
_symmetry.space_group_name_H-M   'P 1'
#
loop_
_entity.id
_entity.type
_entity.pdbx_description
1 polymer ?
#
loop_
_entity_poly.entity_id
_entity_poly.type
_entity_poly.pdbx_seq_one_letter_code
_entity_poly.pdbx_strand_id
1 'polypeptide(L)'
;MTLLHPARHELMCPITHEMLQDPVVCPQRGQSFSADALQTYLRQNPEGRCPICNVNVGGRGWTRNIVLRDLIQSMGAHQLRTESLGGNTFVYTRPFVIIIVGSFGSGKSTLINLLVDPSGNRIIAEEAASAGGCTQRAESLRKVFSGEVDHNGTSRLLELIDTPGFGDPDKSDAQTIRELSRATVDIVAGVDLFVHVVKKDRMGNIDRFLPEIILSGLADDDEAQKEIARRYVFVVTHADSARQPVEQASLDEFKGAMKAFFPDILESAVQNAVFVEHGPKLGTSPLGNAVANRDLILDRAMEAREVYHRVFKSKSVEKIIQKGFEDAMKMWKHMGFNGHHVRQIEPEELGALLNFFNKVIERKAWIEMTPATTSCSEFCQAWNKISLAVRDQVAVKVAESVKHQVEESCNKSWTEKIRSMARSYRGSLGAATGAAAGAVIGAAHLCVVS
;
A
#
# COMPACT_ATOMS: atom_id res chain seq x y z
N MET A 1 -24.61 13.55 -4.27
CA MET A 1 -24.83 12.11 -4.01
C MET A 1 -23.54 11.41 -4.39
N THR A 2 -22.65 11.14 -3.45
CA THR A 2 -21.33 10.57 -3.73
C THR A 2 -21.52 9.08 -4.01
N LEU A 3 -21.29 8.64 -5.24
CA LEU A 3 -21.33 7.22 -5.59
C LEU A 3 -20.14 6.55 -4.90
N LEU A 4 -20.40 5.83 -3.81
CA LEU A 4 -19.41 4.94 -3.20
C LEU A 4 -19.11 3.85 -4.23
N HIS A 5 -17.85 3.78 -4.68
CA HIS A 5 -17.39 2.66 -5.50
C HIS A 5 -17.48 1.38 -4.66
N PRO A 6 -18.17 0.33 -5.15
CA PRO A 6 -18.22 -0.93 -4.42
C PRO A 6 -16.81 -1.50 -4.29
N ALA A 7 -16.55 -2.11 -3.14
CA ALA A 7 -15.26 -2.74 -2.91
C ALA A 7 -15.10 -3.93 -3.87
N ARG A 8 -13.88 -4.17 -4.39
CA ARG A 8 -13.64 -5.21 -5.43
C ARG A 8 -14.24 -6.58 -5.08
N HIS A 9 -14.27 -6.97 -3.80
CA HIS A 9 -14.83 -8.24 -3.35
C HIS A 9 -16.35 -8.34 -3.51
N GLU A 10 -17.07 -7.20 -3.57
CA GLU A 10 -18.52 -7.13 -3.81
C GLU A 10 -18.88 -7.39 -5.28
N LEU A 11 -17.89 -7.32 -6.19
CA LEU A 11 -18.04 -7.60 -7.62
C LEU A 11 -17.65 -9.03 -8.00
N MET A 12 -17.20 -9.85 -7.04
CA MET A 12 -16.75 -11.21 -7.28
C MET A 12 -17.87 -12.21 -6.98
N CYS A 13 -18.05 -13.19 -7.88
CA CYS A 13 -18.96 -14.30 -7.68
C CYS A 13 -18.44 -15.21 -6.55
N PRO A 14 -19.23 -15.47 -5.50
CA PRO A 14 -18.78 -16.33 -4.40
C PRO A 14 -18.60 -17.81 -4.76
N ILE A 15 -19.13 -18.26 -5.90
CA ILE A 15 -19.02 -19.64 -6.37
C ILE A 15 -17.74 -19.82 -7.20
N THR A 16 -17.50 -18.94 -8.17
CA THR A 16 -16.37 -19.08 -9.10
C THR A 16 -15.13 -18.31 -8.67
N HIS A 17 -15.27 -17.35 -7.74
CA HIS A 17 -14.23 -16.38 -7.41
C HIS A 17 -13.75 -15.56 -8.62
N GLU A 18 -14.60 -15.41 -9.63
CA GLU A 18 -14.38 -14.55 -10.79
C GLU A 18 -15.31 -13.32 -10.74
N MET A 19 -15.12 -12.35 -11.62
CA MET A 19 -16.04 -11.21 -11.71
C MET A 19 -17.45 -11.68 -12.09
N LEU A 20 -18.48 -11.09 -11.47
CA LEU A 20 -19.86 -11.47 -11.71
C LEU A 20 -20.26 -11.32 -13.19
N GLN A 21 -20.89 -12.35 -13.77
CA GLN A 21 -21.45 -12.33 -15.13
C GLN A 21 -22.97 -12.55 -15.07
N ASP A 22 -23.74 -11.63 -15.66
CA ASP A 22 -25.21 -11.53 -15.47
C ASP A 22 -25.62 -11.71 -13.99
N PRO A 23 -25.20 -10.80 -13.10
CA PRO A 23 -25.39 -10.98 -11.67
C PRO A 23 -26.86 -11.18 -11.29
N VAL A 24 -27.12 -12.20 -10.48
CA VAL A 24 -28.42 -12.48 -9.85
C VAL A 24 -28.30 -12.38 -8.34
N VAL A 25 -29.28 -11.79 -7.69
CA VAL A 25 -29.29 -11.51 -6.26
C VAL A 25 -30.14 -12.52 -5.49
N CYS A 26 -29.59 -13.00 -4.38
CA CYS A 26 -30.33 -13.74 -3.36
C CYS A 26 -31.33 -12.80 -2.66
N PRO A 27 -32.64 -13.09 -2.72
CA PRO A 27 -33.68 -12.21 -2.17
C PRO A 27 -33.59 -12.04 -0.65
N GLN A 28 -33.05 -13.03 0.07
CA GLN A 28 -33.00 -12.98 1.54
C GLN A 28 -31.77 -12.23 2.08
N ARG A 29 -30.66 -12.19 1.34
CA ARG A 29 -29.38 -11.63 1.84
C ARG A 29 -28.72 -10.60 0.93
N GLY A 30 -29.28 -10.31 -0.24
CA GLY A 30 -28.72 -9.31 -1.17
C GLY A 30 -27.43 -9.74 -1.87
N GLN A 31 -26.94 -10.95 -1.63
CA GLN A 31 -25.68 -11.45 -2.21
C GLN A 31 -25.86 -11.74 -3.70
N SER A 32 -24.92 -11.30 -4.52
CA SER A 32 -24.94 -11.49 -5.97
C SER A 32 -24.10 -12.70 -6.39
N PHE A 33 -24.55 -13.40 -7.43
CA PHE A 33 -23.88 -14.56 -8.03
C PHE A 33 -23.91 -14.43 -9.56
N SER A 34 -22.95 -15.03 -10.27
CA SER A 34 -23.07 -15.16 -11.72
C SER A 34 -24.21 -16.13 -12.04
N ALA A 35 -25.11 -15.77 -12.96
CA ALA A 35 -26.30 -16.56 -13.25
C ALA A 35 -25.95 -18.02 -13.59
N ASP A 36 -24.96 -18.24 -14.45
CA ASP A 36 -24.54 -19.58 -14.90
C ASP A 36 -23.90 -20.40 -13.78
N ALA A 37 -23.08 -19.76 -12.95
CA ALA A 37 -22.46 -20.40 -11.79
C ALA A 37 -23.51 -20.85 -10.79
N LEU A 38 -24.49 -19.99 -10.50
CA LEU A 38 -25.59 -20.33 -9.63
C LEU A 38 -26.46 -21.44 -10.23
N GLN A 39 -26.76 -21.38 -11.53
CA GLN A 39 -27.57 -22.41 -12.19
C GLN A 39 -26.87 -23.78 -12.14
N THR A 40 -25.56 -23.82 -12.35
CA THR A 40 -24.73 -25.03 -12.25
C THR A 40 -24.76 -25.59 -10.83
N TYR A 41 -24.56 -24.73 -9.83
CA TYR A 41 -24.65 -25.10 -8.42
C TYR A 41 -26.01 -25.68 -8.06
N LEU A 42 -27.11 -25.05 -8.50
CA LEU A 42 -28.47 -25.50 -8.20
C LEU A 42 -28.84 -26.83 -8.89
N ARG A 43 -28.26 -27.13 -10.06
CA ARG A 43 -28.42 -28.46 -10.69
C ARG A 43 -27.78 -29.57 -9.86
N GLN A 44 -26.66 -29.27 -9.20
CA GLN A 44 -25.96 -30.21 -8.32
C GLN A 44 -26.61 -30.29 -6.93
N ASN A 45 -27.41 -29.28 -6.55
CA ASN A 45 -28.02 -29.15 -5.24
C ASN A 45 -29.54 -28.96 -5.38
N PRO A 46 -30.32 -30.06 -5.61
CA PRO A 46 -31.74 -29.99 -5.94
C PRO A 46 -32.61 -29.39 -4.83
N GLU A 47 -32.10 -29.29 -3.61
CA GLU A 47 -32.77 -28.61 -2.50
C GLU A 47 -32.95 -27.09 -2.71
N GLY A 48 -32.32 -26.51 -3.74
CA GLY A 48 -32.56 -25.11 -4.10
C GLY A 48 -31.99 -24.11 -3.08
N ARG A 49 -30.96 -24.53 -2.32
CA ARG A 49 -30.38 -23.71 -1.25
C ARG A 49 -29.33 -22.74 -1.77
N CYS A 50 -29.28 -21.55 -1.18
CA CYS A 50 -28.23 -20.57 -1.47
C CYS A 50 -26.85 -21.11 -1.05
N PRO A 51 -25.80 -20.98 -1.89
CA PRO A 51 -24.45 -21.46 -1.58
C PRO A 51 -23.81 -20.86 -0.32
N ILE A 52 -24.17 -19.62 0.03
CA ILE A 52 -23.55 -18.91 1.16
C ILE A 52 -24.39 -19.05 2.44
N CYS A 53 -25.68 -18.75 2.35
CA CYS A 53 -26.52 -18.68 3.54
C CYS A 53 -27.30 -19.95 3.84
N ASN A 54 -27.23 -20.95 2.95
CA ASN A 54 -27.93 -22.23 3.06
C ASN A 54 -29.46 -22.12 3.24
N VAL A 55 -30.03 -20.96 2.89
CA VAL A 55 -31.48 -20.73 2.91
C VAL A 55 -32.09 -21.33 1.64
N ASN A 56 -33.22 -22.02 1.77
CA ASN A 56 -33.98 -22.50 0.62
C ASN A 56 -34.61 -21.31 -0.10
N VAL A 57 -34.22 -21.10 -1.36
CA VAL A 57 -34.61 -19.92 -2.14
C VAL A 57 -35.79 -20.24 -3.07
N GLY A 58 -36.14 -21.53 -3.21
CA GLY A 58 -37.08 -22.02 -4.21
C GLY A 58 -36.62 -21.72 -5.65
N GLY A 59 -37.12 -22.45 -6.64
CA GLY A 59 -36.74 -22.24 -8.04
C GLY A 59 -37.13 -20.87 -8.64
N ARG A 60 -37.72 -19.94 -7.87
CA ARG A 60 -38.32 -18.68 -8.37
C ARG A 60 -37.90 -17.41 -7.61
N GLY A 61 -36.96 -17.48 -6.67
CA GLY A 61 -36.59 -16.33 -5.83
C GLY A 61 -35.48 -15.42 -6.36
N TRP A 62 -34.77 -15.81 -7.42
CA TRP A 62 -33.57 -15.10 -7.88
C TRP A 62 -33.93 -13.99 -8.86
N THR A 63 -33.49 -12.77 -8.56
CA THR A 63 -33.74 -11.60 -9.41
C THR A 63 -32.44 -11.13 -10.05
N ARG A 64 -32.47 -10.80 -11.35
CA ARG A 64 -31.34 -10.16 -12.02
C ARG A 64 -31.02 -8.81 -11.38
N ASN A 65 -29.76 -8.59 -11.04
CA ASN A 65 -29.27 -7.32 -10.53
C ASN A 65 -28.80 -6.45 -11.70
N ILE A 66 -29.77 -5.80 -12.36
CA ILE A 66 -29.53 -4.97 -13.54
C ILE A 66 -28.53 -3.86 -13.24
N VAL A 67 -28.63 -3.22 -12.07
CA VAL A 67 -27.72 -2.14 -11.65
C VAL A 67 -26.28 -2.64 -11.57
N LEU A 68 -26.07 -3.79 -10.92
CA LEU A 68 -24.73 -4.37 -10.80
C LEU A 68 -24.20 -4.87 -12.14
N ARG A 69 -25.07 -5.42 -12.99
CA ARG A 69 -24.70 -5.83 -14.36
C ARG A 69 -24.24 -4.62 -15.17
N ASP A 70 -25.00 -3.53 -15.17
CA ASP A 70 -24.69 -2.34 -15.95
C ASP A 70 -23.43 -1.65 -15.40
N LEU A 71 -23.18 -1.71 -14.08
CA LEU A 71 -21.93 -1.28 -13.45
C LEU A 71 -20.74 -2.15 -13.88
N ILE A 72 -20.88 -3.48 -13.87
CA ILE A 72 -19.81 -4.39 -14.32
C ILE A 72 -19.57 -4.22 -15.82
N GLN A 73 -20.61 -3.99 -16.62
CA GLN A 73 -20.48 -3.73 -18.05
C GLN A 73 -19.84 -2.38 -18.34
N SER A 74 -20.11 -1.35 -17.54
CA SER A 74 -19.40 -0.07 -17.70
C SER A 74 -17.92 -0.25 -17.36
N MET A 75 -17.60 -0.95 -16.28
CA MET A 75 -16.21 -1.33 -15.93
C MET A 75 -15.57 -2.22 -17.01
N GLY A 76 -16.33 -3.18 -17.56
CA GLY A 76 -15.90 -4.12 -18.60
C GLY A 76 -15.76 -3.50 -19.98
N ALA A 77 -16.54 -2.47 -20.33
CA ALA A 77 -16.40 -1.70 -21.56
C ALA A 77 -15.13 -0.84 -21.55
N HIS A 78 -14.69 -0.40 -20.36
CA HIS A 78 -13.35 0.16 -20.15
C HIS A 78 -12.25 -0.91 -20.27
N GLN A 79 -12.55 -2.16 -19.95
CA GLN A 79 -11.62 -3.30 -19.97
C GLN A 79 -11.45 -3.95 -21.36
N LEU A 80 -12.53 -4.11 -22.14
CA LEU A 80 -12.53 -4.76 -23.46
C LEU A 80 -11.83 -3.93 -24.56
N ARG A 81 -11.64 -2.62 -24.36
CA ARG A 81 -10.75 -1.82 -25.23
C ARG A 81 -9.27 -2.17 -25.03
N THR A 82 -8.91 -2.91 -23.99
CA THR A 82 -7.51 -3.22 -23.62
C THR A 82 -7.08 -4.67 -23.85
N GLU A 83 -7.93 -5.54 -24.42
CA GLU A 83 -7.69 -6.98 -24.54
C GLU A 83 -7.26 -7.50 -25.94
N SER A 84 -6.85 -6.65 -26.87
CA SER A 84 -6.36 -7.14 -28.18
C SER A 84 -4.86 -7.47 -28.25
N LEU A 85 -4.13 -7.52 -27.12
CA LEU A 85 -2.72 -7.94 -27.08
C LEU A 85 -2.55 -9.11 -26.10
N GLY A 86 -2.34 -10.30 -26.67
CA GLY A 86 -2.36 -11.57 -25.96
C GLY A 86 -1.20 -11.81 -24.99
N GLY A 87 -1.50 -12.59 -23.94
CA GLY A 87 -0.53 -13.25 -23.06
C GLY A 87 -0.54 -12.76 -21.61
N ASN A 88 -1.22 -13.50 -20.72
CA ASN A 88 -1.10 -13.44 -19.24
C ASN A 88 -1.01 -12.04 -18.59
N THR A 89 -1.76 -11.06 -19.08
CA THR A 89 -1.76 -9.72 -18.52
C THR A 89 -2.57 -9.66 -17.23
N PHE A 90 -1.87 -9.61 -16.09
CA PHE A 90 -2.48 -9.29 -14.81
C PHE A 90 -3.01 -7.85 -14.88
N VAL A 91 -4.33 -7.65 -14.92
CA VAL A 91 -4.93 -6.32 -14.93
C VAL A 91 -4.78 -5.69 -13.54
N TYR A 92 -3.81 -4.80 -13.39
CA TYR A 92 -3.67 -3.98 -12.19
C TYR A 92 -4.72 -2.87 -12.23
N THR A 93 -5.66 -2.92 -11.28
CA THR A 93 -6.68 -1.87 -11.08
C THR A 93 -6.15 -0.69 -10.26
N ARG A 94 -4.88 -0.73 -9.81
CA ARG A 94 -4.27 0.32 -9.00
C ARG A 94 -3.55 1.34 -9.90
N PRO A 95 -3.70 2.65 -9.65
CA PRO A 95 -2.98 3.68 -10.40
C PRO A 95 -1.47 3.42 -10.41
N PHE A 96 -0.79 3.79 -11.48
CA PHE A 96 0.66 3.95 -11.47
C PHE A 96 1.00 5.18 -10.65
N VAL A 97 1.87 5.04 -9.64
CA VAL A 97 2.23 6.15 -8.75
C VAL A 97 3.62 6.63 -9.10
N ILE A 98 3.72 7.87 -9.55
CA ILE A 98 5.00 8.52 -9.90
C ILE A 98 5.25 9.70 -8.97
N ILE A 99 6.40 9.71 -8.32
CA ILE A 99 6.86 10.86 -7.52
C ILE A 99 7.85 11.66 -8.35
N ILE A 100 7.63 12.98 -8.43
CA ILE A 100 8.47 13.89 -9.22
C ILE A 100 9.32 14.73 -8.28
N VAL A 101 10.63 14.54 -8.32
CA VAL A 101 11.64 15.20 -7.46
C VAL A 101 12.58 16.08 -8.27
N GLY A 102 13.15 17.10 -7.64
CA GLY A 102 14.13 17.98 -8.26
C GLY A 102 14.16 19.38 -7.63
N SER A 103 15.25 20.09 -7.87
CA SER A 103 15.45 21.48 -7.40
C SER A 103 14.34 22.45 -7.83
N PHE A 104 14.23 23.59 -7.15
CA PHE A 104 13.35 24.67 -7.59
C PHE A 104 13.71 25.16 -9.00
N GLY A 105 12.71 25.32 -9.88
CA GLY A 105 12.93 25.76 -11.26
C GLY A 105 13.55 24.70 -12.20
N SER A 106 13.61 23.43 -11.80
CA SER A 106 14.06 22.30 -12.65
C SER A 106 13.07 21.90 -13.75
N GLY A 107 11.82 22.40 -13.71
CA GLY A 107 10.79 22.06 -14.71
C GLY A 107 9.83 20.93 -14.30
N LYS A 108 9.70 20.63 -13.00
CA LYS A 108 8.75 19.63 -12.48
C LYS A 108 7.30 19.85 -12.95
N SER A 109 6.77 21.07 -12.81
CA SER A 109 5.40 21.41 -13.25
C SER A 109 5.21 21.20 -14.76
N THR A 110 6.19 21.60 -15.57
CA THR A 110 6.18 21.39 -17.02
C THR A 110 6.16 19.90 -17.35
N LEU A 111 6.94 19.10 -16.64
CA LEU A 111 6.93 17.65 -16.81
C LEU A 111 5.59 17.02 -16.40
N ILE A 112 4.96 17.48 -15.31
CA ILE A 112 3.62 17.03 -14.90
C ILE A 112 2.62 17.28 -16.02
N ASN A 113 2.63 18.49 -16.59
CA ASN A 113 1.74 18.85 -17.70
C ASN A 113 2.01 17.95 -18.92
N LEU A 114 3.28 17.70 -19.26
CA LEU A 114 3.66 16.80 -20.35
C LEU A 114 3.19 15.36 -20.14
N LEU A 115 3.30 14.84 -18.91
CA LEU A 115 2.89 13.47 -18.58
C LEU A 115 1.37 13.27 -18.69
N VAL A 116 0.59 14.28 -18.30
CA VAL A 116 -0.86 14.21 -18.32
C VAL A 116 -1.44 14.50 -19.70
N ASP A 117 -0.95 15.56 -20.34
CA ASP A 117 -1.42 16.01 -21.64
C ASP A 117 -0.25 16.58 -22.47
N PRO A 118 0.43 15.74 -23.27
CA PRO A 118 1.56 16.17 -24.08
C PRO A 118 1.16 17.15 -25.20
N SER A 119 -0.15 17.34 -25.47
CA SER A 119 -0.63 18.34 -26.41
C SER A 119 -0.60 19.77 -25.86
N GLY A 120 -0.48 19.93 -24.53
CA GLY A 120 -0.48 21.23 -23.86
C GLY A 120 -1.85 21.91 -23.77
N ASN A 121 -2.94 21.19 -24.06
CA ASN A 121 -4.30 21.74 -23.97
C ASN A 121 -4.80 21.84 -22.52
N ARG A 122 -4.21 21.06 -21.61
CA ARG A 122 -4.56 21.05 -20.19
C ARG A 122 -3.36 21.40 -19.31
N ILE A 123 -3.54 22.41 -18.46
CA ILE A 123 -2.58 22.78 -17.42
C ILE A 123 -3.04 22.13 -16.10
N ILE A 124 -2.17 21.31 -15.51
CA ILE A 124 -2.42 20.57 -14.27
C ILE A 124 -1.63 21.20 -13.11
N ALA A 125 -0.36 21.48 -13.37
CA ALA A 125 0.54 22.15 -12.43
C ALA A 125 0.86 23.55 -12.95
N GLU A 126 0.70 24.55 -12.09
CA GLU A 126 1.08 25.93 -12.40
C GLU A 126 2.61 26.01 -12.58
N GLU A 127 3.04 26.64 -13.67
CA GLU A 127 4.45 26.93 -13.93
C GLU A 127 4.79 28.29 -13.31
N ALA A 128 5.78 28.32 -12.42
CA ALA A 128 6.26 29.56 -11.82
C ALA A 128 7.11 30.34 -12.84
N ALA A 129 6.47 30.97 -13.83
CA ALA A 129 7.12 31.86 -14.79
C ALA A 129 7.29 33.30 -14.28
N SER A 130 6.69 33.64 -13.13
CA SER A 130 6.70 34.99 -12.56
C SER A 130 7.54 35.06 -11.28
N ALA A 131 8.44 36.04 -11.20
CA ALA A 131 9.27 36.35 -10.02
C ALA A 131 8.47 36.77 -8.75
N GLY A 132 7.14 36.69 -8.78
CA GLY A 132 6.28 36.80 -7.62
C GLY A 132 5.87 35.40 -7.19
N GLY A 133 6.42 34.92 -6.07
CA GLY A 133 6.06 33.64 -5.48
C GLY A 133 4.56 33.54 -5.24
N CYS A 134 3.90 32.59 -5.90
CA CYS A 134 2.53 32.23 -5.58
C CYS A 134 2.51 31.51 -4.24
N THR A 135 2.30 32.28 -3.18
CA THR A 135 2.12 31.83 -1.80
C THR A 135 0.75 31.17 -1.67
N GLN A 136 0.67 29.88 -1.97
CA GLN A 136 -0.34 29.01 -1.38
C GLN A 136 0.38 28.00 -0.51
N ARG A 137 -0.02 27.93 0.77
CA ARG A 137 0.53 27.06 1.82
C ARG A 137 1.04 25.76 1.23
N ALA A 138 2.36 25.65 1.08
CA ALA A 138 3.03 24.51 0.49
C ALA A 138 2.92 23.34 1.47
N GLU A 139 1.81 22.63 1.43
CA GLU A 139 1.64 21.35 2.10
C GLU A 139 2.72 20.37 1.59
N SER A 140 3.10 19.46 2.48
CA SER A 140 3.89 18.26 2.19
C SER A 140 3.33 17.52 0.97
N LEU A 141 4.21 16.87 0.18
CA LEU A 141 3.91 16.06 -1.02
C LEU A 141 2.48 16.14 -1.55
N ARG A 142 2.28 16.86 -2.65
CA ARG A 142 0.95 17.10 -3.19
C ARG A 142 0.63 16.07 -4.26
N LYS A 143 -0.48 15.34 -4.09
CA LYS A 143 -1.09 14.63 -5.24
C LYS A 143 -1.63 15.69 -6.21
N VAL A 144 -0.93 15.91 -7.31
CA VAL A 144 -1.27 16.92 -8.33
C VAL A 144 -2.17 16.36 -9.42
N PHE A 145 -2.13 15.05 -9.64
CA PHE A 145 -2.95 14.39 -10.63
C PHE A 145 -3.38 12.99 -10.16
N SER A 146 -4.59 12.62 -10.55
CA SER A 146 -5.16 11.28 -10.39
C SER A 146 -6.19 11.08 -11.49
N GLY A 147 -5.89 10.26 -12.48
CA GLY A 147 -6.78 10.07 -13.63
C GLY A 147 -6.18 9.20 -14.72
N GLU A 148 -6.96 9.01 -15.78
CA GLU A 148 -6.51 8.27 -16.95
C GLU A 148 -5.61 9.13 -17.84
N VAL A 149 -4.51 8.53 -18.31
CA VAL A 149 -3.64 9.07 -19.34
C VAL A 149 -3.56 8.08 -20.50
N ASP A 150 -3.49 8.60 -21.73
CA ASP A 150 -3.17 7.77 -22.88
C ASP A 150 -1.70 7.35 -22.81
N HIS A 151 -1.42 6.10 -23.15
CA HIS A 151 -0.07 5.57 -23.25
C HIS A 151 -0.04 4.48 -24.32
N ASN A 152 0.67 4.71 -25.43
CA ASN A 152 0.72 3.78 -26.57
C ASN A 152 -0.68 3.34 -27.04
N GLY A 153 -1.63 4.27 -27.09
CA GLY A 153 -3.04 4.02 -27.47
C GLY A 153 -3.88 3.29 -26.42
N THR A 154 -3.33 3.06 -25.22
CA THR A 154 -4.00 2.39 -24.11
C THR A 154 -4.21 3.36 -22.95
N SER A 155 -5.43 3.41 -22.40
CA SER A 155 -5.70 4.20 -21.20
C SER A 155 -5.04 3.57 -19.96
N ARG A 156 -4.30 4.38 -19.19
CA ARG A 156 -3.62 4.00 -17.95
C ARG A 156 -4.02 4.92 -16.82
N LEU A 157 -4.41 4.34 -15.69
CA LEU A 157 -4.69 5.11 -14.48
C LEU A 157 -3.36 5.54 -13.84
N LEU A 158 -3.16 6.84 -13.67
CA LEU A 158 -1.93 7.46 -13.18
C LEU A 158 -2.22 8.37 -11.99
N GLU A 159 -1.35 8.33 -10.98
CA GLU A 159 -1.25 9.28 -9.89
C GLU A 159 0.13 9.94 -9.91
N LEU A 160 0.13 11.27 -9.96
CA LEU A 160 1.36 12.07 -9.90
C LEU A 160 1.44 12.80 -8.57
N ILE A 161 2.58 12.65 -7.92
CA ILE A 161 2.89 13.30 -6.65
C ILE A 161 4.02 14.28 -6.90
N ASP A 162 3.71 15.56 -6.78
CA ASP A 162 4.69 16.62 -6.90
C ASP A 162 5.35 16.88 -5.54
N THR A 163 6.66 17.10 -5.59
CA THR A 163 7.45 17.42 -4.41
C THR A 163 7.77 18.91 -4.42
N PRO A 164 7.75 19.60 -3.26
CA PRO A 164 8.25 20.97 -3.19
C PRO A 164 9.66 21.06 -3.78
N GLY A 165 9.95 22.14 -4.51
CA GLY A 165 11.30 22.36 -5.00
C GLY A 165 12.28 22.44 -3.83
N PHE A 166 13.35 21.66 -3.89
CA PHE A 166 14.41 21.79 -2.92
C PHE A 166 15.20 23.09 -3.18
N GLY A 167 15.61 23.79 -2.11
CA GLY A 167 16.13 25.15 -2.20
C GLY A 167 15.07 26.24 -2.43
N ASP A 168 13.80 25.94 -2.13
CA ASP A 168 12.73 26.95 -2.05
C ASP A 168 13.05 27.97 -0.95
N PRO A 169 13.11 29.29 -1.24
CA PRO A 169 13.41 30.33 -0.24
C PRO A 169 12.49 30.29 0.99
N ASP A 170 11.28 29.74 0.83
CA ASP A 170 10.26 29.71 1.88
C ASP A 170 10.27 28.41 2.71
N LYS A 171 11.14 27.44 2.39
CA LYS A 171 11.27 26.16 3.12
C LYS A 171 12.71 25.79 3.43
N SER A 172 12.97 25.32 4.66
CA SER A 172 14.27 24.72 4.98
C SER A 172 14.41 23.34 4.33
N ASP A 173 15.60 23.02 3.80
CA ASP A 173 15.89 21.72 3.21
C ASP A 173 15.61 20.57 4.20
N ALA A 174 15.91 20.75 5.49
CA ALA A 174 15.62 19.76 6.53
C ALA A 174 14.11 19.49 6.71
N GLN A 175 13.25 20.46 6.43
CA GLN A 175 11.80 20.26 6.44
C GLN A 175 11.36 19.49 5.19
N THR A 176 11.85 19.88 4.01
CA THR A 176 11.57 19.20 2.74
C THR A 176 12.02 17.74 2.79
N ILE A 177 13.21 17.46 3.36
CA ILE A 177 13.72 16.11 3.58
C ILE A 177 12.80 15.31 4.50
N ARG A 178 12.36 15.87 5.63
CA ARG A 178 11.45 15.17 6.56
C ARG A 178 10.08 14.90 5.95
N GLU A 179 9.54 15.84 5.18
CA GLU A 179 8.27 15.70 4.46
C GLU A 179 8.39 14.61 3.39
N LEU A 180 9.50 14.63 2.64
CA LEU A 180 9.86 13.59 1.69
C LEU A 180 9.95 12.25 2.40
N SER A 181 10.80 12.06 3.42
CA SER A 181 10.95 10.78 4.13
C SER A 181 9.62 10.23 4.65
N ARG A 182 8.78 11.06 5.30
CA ARG A 182 7.47 10.63 5.82
C ARG A 182 6.56 10.13 4.71
N ALA A 183 6.36 10.96 3.70
CA ALA A 183 5.48 10.61 2.61
C ALA A 183 6.09 9.48 1.76
N THR A 184 7.41 9.38 1.67
CA THR A 184 8.05 8.29 0.95
C THR A 184 7.87 6.95 1.69
N VAL A 185 7.80 6.90 3.03
CA VAL A 185 7.40 5.67 3.76
C VAL A 185 5.94 5.27 3.46
N ASP A 186 5.03 6.23 3.41
CA ASP A 186 3.61 5.97 3.10
C ASP A 186 3.39 5.59 1.63
N ILE A 187 4.19 6.16 0.72
CA ILE A 187 4.06 5.94 -0.72
C ILE A 187 4.91 4.75 -1.19
N VAL A 188 6.05 4.38 -0.60
CA VAL A 188 6.95 3.30 -1.10
C VAL A 188 6.33 1.91 -1.10
N ALA A 189 5.30 1.68 -0.30
CA ALA A 189 4.46 0.48 -0.45
C ALA A 189 3.73 0.42 -1.82
N GLY A 190 3.70 1.52 -2.57
CA GLY A 190 2.97 1.70 -3.83
C GLY A 190 3.64 2.57 -4.92
N VAL A 191 4.79 3.24 -4.70
CA VAL A 191 5.53 4.00 -5.73
C VAL A 191 6.02 3.05 -6.81
N ASP A 192 5.65 3.34 -8.05
CA ASP A 192 6.15 2.61 -9.20
C ASP A 192 7.39 3.30 -9.80
N LEU A 193 7.48 4.63 -9.75
CA LEU A 193 8.62 5.38 -10.30
C LEU A 193 8.97 6.66 -9.52
N PHE A 194 10.27 6.92 -9.36
CA PHE A 194 10.84 8.21 -9.00
C PHE A 194 11.38 8.90 -10.24
N VAL A 195 10.82 10.07 -10.56
CA VAL A 195 11.29 10.89 -11.67
C VAL A 195 12.08 12.08 -11.13
N HIS A 196 13.39 12.04 -11.30
CA HIS A 196 14.28 13.11 -10.89
C HIS A 196 14.50 14.08 -12.04
N VAL A 197 13.95 15.29 -11.91
CA VAL A 197 14.03 16.34 -12.90
C VAL A 197 15.28 17.18 -12.67
N VAL A 198 16.16 17.19 -13.66
CA VAL A 198 17.43 17.94 -13.66
C VAL A 198 17.40 18.93 -14.80
N LYS A 199 17.88 20.15 -14.58
CA LYS A 199 18.05 21.14 -15.65
C LYS A 199 19.41 20.94 -16.32
N LYS A 200 19.44 20.87 -17.66
CA LYS A 200 20.71 20.81 -18.42
C LYS A 200 21.62 21.98 -18.02
N ASP A 201 22.90 21.68 -17.85
CA ASP A 201 23.96 22.61 -17.44
C ASP A 201 23.78 23.26 -16.06
N ARG A 202 22.77 22.84 -15.28
CA ARG A 202 22.48 23.39 -13.95
C ARG A 202 22.15 22.29 -12.96
N MET A 203 23.17 21.49 -12.62
CA MET A 203 23.15 20.55 -11.50
C MET A 203 23.71 21.24 -10.26
N GLY A 204 22.87 21.44 -9.25
CA GLY A 204 23.28 21.97 -7.96
C GLY A 204 23.53 20.86 -6.95
N ASN A 205 24.22 21.18 -5.85
CA ASN A 205 24.45 20.25 -4.73
C ASN A 205 23.17 19.52 -4.28
N ILE A 206 22.03 20.17 -4.40
CA ILE A 206 20.76 19.59 -3.98
C ILE A 206 20.30 18.44 -4.90
N ASP A 207 20.58 18.54 -6.20
CA ASP A 207 20.28 17.46 -7.13
C ASP A 207 21.15 16.23 -6.78
N ARG A 208 22.40 16.44 -6.32
CA ARG A 208 23.29 15.36 -5.85
C ARG A 208 22.78 14.66 -4.60
N PHE A 209 22.38 15.43 -3.58
CA PHE A 209 22.01 14.86 -2.28
C PHE A 209 20.62 14.23 -2.28
N LEU A 210 19.72 14.66 -3.17
CA LEU A 210 18.35 14.18 -3.18
C LEU A 210 18.20 12.66 -3.33
N PRO A 211 18.85 12.02 -4.32
CA PRO A 211 18.78 10.57 -4.46
C PRO A 211 19.44 9.87 -3.27
N GLU A 212 20.55 10.38 -2.74
CA GLU A 212 21.19 9.82 -1.55
C GLU A 212 20.21 9.79 -0.37
N ILE A 213 19.53 10.90 -0.10
CA ILE A 213 18.54 11.03 0.98
C ILE A 213 17.35 10.09 0.78
N ILE A 214 16.85 9.96 -0.46
CA ILE A 214 15.73 9.05 -0.75
C ILE A 214 16.18 7.60 -0.59
N LEU A 215 17.33 7.22 -1.16
CA LEU A 215 17.85 5.87 -1.07
C LEU A 215 18.13 5.48 0.39
N SER A 216 18.85 6.33 1.14
CA SER A 216 19.18 6.06 2.54
C SER A 216 17.96 6.18 3.46
N GLY A 217 17.01 7.05 3.14
CA GLY A 217 15.80 7.26 3.94
C GLY A 217 14.75 6.16 3.78
N LEU A 218 14.86 5.35 2.72
CA LEU A 218 13.91 4.29 2.40
C LEU A 218 14.47 2.88 2.52
N ALA A 219 15.78 2.74 2.52
CA ALA A 219 16.45 1.46 2.56
C ALA A 219 17.70 1.51 3.44
N ASP A 220 17.74 0.58 4.39
CA ASP A 220 18.83 0.42 5.36
C ASP A 220 19.93 -0.53 4.86
N ASP A 221 19.74 -1.16 3.70
CA ASP A 221 20.69 -2.11 3.11
C ASP A 221 20.89 -1.89 1.61
N ASP A 222 22.06 -2.28 1.11
CA ASP A 222 22.49 -2.05 -0.27
C ASP A 222 21.55 -2.69 -1.31
N GLU A 223 20.94 -3.84 -1.00
CA GLU A 223 20.05 -4.53 -1.95
C GLU A 223 18.71 -3.82 -2.08
N ALA A 224 18.15 -3.35 -0.97
CA ALA A 224 16.96 -2.52 -0.97
C ALA A 224 17.23 -1.17 -1.66
N GLN A 225 18.40 -0.56 -1.45
CA GLN A 225 18.80 0.66 -2.16
C GLN A 225 18.93 0.42 -3.67
N LYS A 226 19.53 -0.69 -4.11
CA LYS A 226 19.61 -1.04 -5.54
C LYS A 226 18.22 -1.21 -6.15
N GLU A 227 17.28 -1.78 -5.41
CA GLU A 227 15.91 -1.97 -5.88
C GLU A 227 15.16 -0.63 -6.03
N ILE A 228 15.36 0.31 -5.11
CA ILE A 228 14.79 1.66 -5.24
C ILE A 228 15.47 2.41 -6.39
N ALA A 229 16.80 2.29 -6.53
CA ALA A 229 17.57 2.88 -7.61
C ALA A 229 17.11 2.43 -9.00
N ARG A 230 16.62 1.19 -9.14
CA ARG A 230 16.00 0.70 -10.39
C ARG A 230 14.70 1.42 -10.76
N ARG A 231 14.06 2.09 -9.81
CA ARG A 231 12.84 2.89 -10.04
C ARG A 231 13.14 4.36 -10.30
N TYR A 232 14.41 4.74 -10.40
CA TYR A 232 14.78 6.09 -10.77
C TYR A 232 14.84 6.26 -12.27
N VAL A 233 14.24 7.35 -12.74
CA VAL A 233 14.43 7.89 -14.09
C VAL A 233 14.85 9.34 -13.94
N PHE A 234 15.96 9.70 -14.56
CA PHE A 234 16.33 11.10 -14.71
C PHE A 234 15.62 11.69 -15.92
N VAL A 235 15.01 12.85 -15.74
CA VAL A 235 14.46 13.66 -16.82
C VAL A 235 15.25 14.96 -16.89
N VAL A 236 15.96 15.16 -17.99
CA VAL A 236 16.78 16.34 -18.23
C VAL A 236 15.97 17.37 -19.02
N THR A 237 15.63 18.49 -18.39
CA THR A 237 14.87 19.58 -19.00
C THR A 237 15.79 20.65 -19.59
N HIS A 238 15.22 21.54 -20.42
CA HIS A 238 15.94 22.62 -21.10
C HIS A 238 17.12 22.10 -21.95
N ALA A 239 16.97 20.91 -22.55
CA ALA A 239 18.01 20.36 -23.41
C ALA A 239 18.33 21.28 -24.60
N ASP A 240 17.37 22.12 -24.99
CA ASP A 240 17.30 23.02 -26.15
C ASP A 240 17.62 24.49 -25.84
N SER A 241 18.26 24.79 -24.71
CA SER A 241 18.52 26.15 -24.20
C SER A 241 19.17 27.14 -25.20
N ALA A 242 19.69 26.67 -26.34
CA ALA A 242 20.34 27.47 -27.39
C ALA A 242 19.54 27.69 -28.69
N ARG A 243 18.26 27.26 -28.81
CA ARG A 243 17.48 27.28 -30.09
C ARG A 243 18.15 26.53 -31.26
N GLN A 244 19.21 25.79 -30.99
CA GLN A 244 19.89 24.91 -31.94
C GLN A 244 19.55 23.46 -31.60
N PRO A 245 19.48 22.57 -32.61
CA PRO A 245 19.30 21.14 -32.37
C PRO A 245 20.37 20.65 -31.39
N VAL A 246 19.96 19.87 -30.39
CA VAL A 246 20.91 19.36 -29.41
C VAL A 246 21.81 18.32 -30.08
N GLU A 247 23.11 18.59 -30.15
CA GLU A 247 24.07 17.62 -30.68
C GLU A 247 24.21 16.44 -29.72
N GLN A 248 24.24 15.22 -30.27
CA GLN A 248 24.38 13.98 -29.48
C GLN A 248 25.65 14.01 -28.60
N ALA A 249 26.74 14.59 -29.09
CA ALA A 249 27.97 14.75 -28.33
C ALA A 249 27.79 15.59 -27.06
N SER A 250 26.96 16.65 -27.11
CA SER A 250 26.64 17.47 -25.93
C SER A 250 25.81 16.69 -24.91
N LEU A 251 24.93 15.81 -25.37
CA LEU A 251 24.15 14.93 -24.48
C LEU A 251 25.04 13.89 -23.81
N ASP A 252 25.95 13.29 -24.56
CA ASP A 252 26.87 12.28 -24.05
C ASP A 252 27.87 12.88 -23.04
N GLU A 253 28.37 14.09 -23.31
CA GLU A 253 29.17 14.88 -22.36
C GLU A 253 28.39 15.15 -21.07
N PHE A 254 27.13 15.59 -21.18
CA PHE A 254 26.29 15.84 -20.03
C PHE A 254 25.98 14.55 -19.24
N LYS A 255 25.74 13.42 -19.91
CA LYS A 255 25.62 12.11 -19.25
C LYS A 255 26.91 11.73 -18.51
N GLY A 256 28.07 12.02 -19.09
CA GLY A 256 29.36 11.85 -18.43
C GLY A 256 29.47 12.68 -17.15
N ALA A 257 29.04 13.95 -17.21
CA ALA A 257 28.98 14.82 -16.04
C ALA A 257 27.99 14.28 -14.98
N MET A 258 26.80 13.85 -15.38
CA MET A 258 25.82 13.22 -14.49
C MET A 258 26.38 11.96 -13.81
N LYS A 259 27.09 11.10 -14.57
CA LYS A 259 27.69 9.87 -14.02
C LYS A 259 28.74 10.19 -12.96
N ALA A 260 29.53 11.25 -13.13
CA ALA A 260 30.47 11.70 -12.12
C ALA A 260 29.81 12.41 -10.92
N PHE A 261 28.58 12.89 -11.11
CA PHE A 261 27.87 13.72 -10.13
C PHE A 261 26.96 12.91 -9.19
N PHE A 262 26.26 11.90 -9.72
CA PHE A 262 25.33 11.06 -8.97
C PHE A 262 26.01 9.79 -8.43
N PRO A 263 25.48 9.20 -7.34
CA PRO A 263 25.98 7.93 -6.81
C PRO A 263 26.00 6.80 -7.86
N ASP A 264 27.03 5.94 -7.81
CA ASP A 264 27.23 4.82 -8.75
C ASP A 264 26.02 3.88 -8.83
N ILE A 265 25.27 3.74 -7.74
CA ILE A 265 24.05 2.91 -7.69
C ILE A 265 22.97 3.37 -8.68
N LEU A 266 23.03 4.63 -9.14
CA LEU A 266 22.14 5.24 -10.12
C LEU A 266 22.73 5.30 -11.53
N GLU A 267 23.88 4.66 -11.79
CA GLU A 267 24.52 4.66 -13.11
C GLU A 267 23.55 4.24 -14.21
N SER A 268 22.76 3.17 -13.97
CA SER A 268 21.74 2.72 -14.92
C SER A 268 20.67 3.79 -15.18
N ALA A 269 20.24 4.52 -14.16
CA ALA A 269 19.26 5.60 -14.33
C ALA A 269 19.85 6.78 -15.12
N VAL A 270 21.14 7.10 -14.91
CA VAL A 270 21.86 8.14 -15.67
C VAL A 270 22.00 7.76 -17.14
N GLN A 271 22.38 6.51 -17.43
CA GLN A 271 22.53 6.03 -18.81
C GLN A 271 21.20 6.10 -19.58
N ASN A 272 20.10 5.80 -18.88
CA ASN A 272 18.74 5.81 -19.41
C ASN A 272 18.00 7.14 -19.21
N ALA A 273 18.71 8.23 -18.90
CA ALA A 273 18.10 9.54 -18.72
C ALA A 273 17.32 9.98 -19.97
N VAL A 274 16.12 10.53 -19.75
CA VAL A 274 15.22 11.03 -20.80
C VAL A 274 15.45 12.53 -20.95
N PHE A 275 15.71 13.00 -22.17
CA PHE A 275 15.96 14.41 -22.45
C PHE A 275 14.70 15.04 -23.04
N VAL A 276 14.24 16.11 -22.41
CA VAL A 276 13.00 16.81 -22.78
C VAL A 276 13.33 18.25 -23.16
N GLU A 277 12.98 18.61 -24.39
CA GLU A 277 13.12 19.96 -24.92
C GLU A 277 11.94 20.85 -24.47
N HIS A 278 12.19 22.16 -24.37
CA HIS A 278 11.18 23.15 -24.00
C HIS A 278 10.35 23.60 -25.22
N GLY A 279 9.14 23.05 -25.33
CA GLY A 279 8.04 23.73 -25.99
C GLY A 279 7.14 22.86 -26.87
N PRO A 280 5.96 23.37 -27.24
CA PRO A 280 4.92 22.65 -28.00
C PRO A 280 5.25 22.46 -29.50
N LYS A 281 6.47 22.81 -29.95
CA LYS A 281 6.82 22.83 -31.39
C LYS A 281 7.95 21.86 -31.71
N LEU A 282 7.72 20.56 -31.60
CA LEU A 282 8.74 19.57 -31.96
C LEU A 282 8.15 18.42 -32.76
N GLY A 283 7.92 18.69 -34.05
CA GLY A 283 7.71 17.65 -35.06
C GLY A 283 9.02 17.06 -35.59
N THR A 284 10.19 17.60 -35.21
CA THR A 284 11.49 17.25 -35.81
C THR A 284 12.63 17.12 -34.78
N SER A 285 12.33 17.00 -33.49
CA SER A 285 13.38 16.83 -32.48
C SER A 285 14.06 15.46 -32.63
N PRO A 286 15.41 15.38 -32.63
CA PRO A 286 16.12 14.12 -32.46
C PRO A 286 15.87 13.48 -31.09
N LEU A 287 15.34 14.24 -30.11
CA LEU A 287 14.99 13.79 -28.77
C LEU A 287 13.55 13.26 -28.64
N GLY A 288 12.83 13.13 -29.76
CA GLY A 288 11.43 12.68 -29.79
C GLY A 288 10.43 13.79 -29.52
N ASN A 289 9.16 13.54 -29.86
CA ASN A 289 8.07 14.47 -29.55
C ASN A 289 7.58 14.28 -28.11
N ALA A 290 6.76 15.21 -27.60
CA ALA A 290 6.25 15.17 -26.22
C ALA A 290 5.50 13.86 -25.89
N VAL A 291 4.80 13.27 -26.86
CA VAL A 291 4.10 11.98 -26.72
C VAL A 291 5.11 10.85 -26.53
N ALA A 292 6.16 10.77 -27.35
CA ALA A 292 7.20 9.77 -27.25
C ALA A 292 7.96 9.86 -25.91
N ASN A 293 8.23 11.08 -25.43
CA ASN A 293 8.87 11.28 -24.13
C ASN A 293 7.99 10.87 -22.96
N ARG A 294 6.68 11.19 -23.01
CA ARG A 294 5.70 10.69 -22.04
C ARG A 294 5.70 9.17 -22.04
N ASP A 295 5.55 8.56 -23.22
CA ASP A 295 5.41 7.11 -23.35
C ASP A 295 6.68 6.39 -22.89
N LEU A 296 7.87 6.93 -23.19
CA LEU A 296 9.13 6.40 -22.68
C LEU A 296 9.20 6.43 -21.14
N ILE A 297 8.76 7.53 -20.49
CA ILE A 297 8.74 7.61 -19.02
C ILE A 297 7.74 6.59 -18.44
N LEU A 298 6.58 6.43 -19.06
CA LEU A 298 5.56 5.48 -18.63
C LEU A 298 6.00 4.02 -18.85
N ASP A 299 6.69 3.72 -19.94
CA ASP A 299 7.31 2.41 -20.19
C ASP A 299 8.27 2.06 -19.03
N ARG A 300 9.09 3.01 -18.59
CA ARG A 300 9.97 2.80 -17.42
C ARG A 300 9.20 2.56 -16.12
N ALA A 301 8.10 3.29 -15.90
CA ALA A 301 7.24 3.05 -14.73
C ALA A 301 6.62 1.64 -14.76
N MET A 302 6.26 1.16 -15.95
CA MET A 302 5.73 -0.19 -16.16
C MET A 302 6.79 -1.26 -15.92
N GLU A 303 7.99 -1.11 -16.50
CA GLU A 303 9.14 -1.99 -16.27
C GLU A 303 9.48 -2.10 -14.77
N ALA A 304 9.55 -0.96 -14.09
CA ALA A 304 9.84 -0.89 -12.65
C ALA A 304 8.79 -1.62 -11.81
N ARG A 305 7.50 -1.45 -12.12
CA ARG A 305 6.39 -2.16 -11.46
C ARG A 305 6.49 -3.67 -11.68
N GLU A 306 6.81 -4.12 -12.89
CA GLU A 306 6.93 -5.55 -13.18
C GLU A 306 8.09 -6.23 -12.43
N VAL A 307 9.26 -5.56 -12.38
CA VAL A 307 10.42 -6.05 -11.62
C VAL A 307 10.08 -6.18 -10.14
N TYR A 308 9.46 -5.16 -9.54
CA TYR A 308 8.99 -5.22 -8.16
C TYR A 308 8.10 -6.43 -7.94
N HIS A 309 7.11 -6.65 -8.80
CA HIS A 309 6.21 -7.78 -8.64
C HIS A 309 6.92 -9.12 -8.81
N ARG A 310 7.90 -9.25 -9.71
CA ARG A 310 8.67 -10.48 -9.88
C ARG A 310 9.52 -10.79 -8.65
N VAL A 311 10.23 -9.78 -8.13
CA VAL A 311 11.12 -9.90 -6.96
C VAL A 311 10.30 -10.15 -5.69
N PHE A 312 9.22 -9.41 -5.47
CA PHE A 312 8.41 -9.51 -4.26
C PHE A 312 7.30 -10.57 -4.33
N LYS A 313 6.98 -11.13 -5.51
CA LYS A 313 6.26 -12.43 -5.58
C LYS A 313 7.19 -13.61 -5.26
N SER A 314 8.50 -13.51 -5.50
CA SER A 314 9.45 -14.61 -5.24
C SER A 314 9.68 -14.89 -3.75
N LYS A 315 9.54 -13.86 -2.89
CA LYS A 315 9.31 -14.05 -1.45
C LYS A 315 7.83 -13.86 -1.21
N SER A 316 7.06 -14.95 -1.08
CA SER A 316 5.61 -14.80 -0.88
C SER A 316 5.35 -13.86 0.29
N VAL A 317 4.42 -12.93 0.12
CA VAL A 317 4.02 -12.01 1.19
C VAL A 317 3.66 -12.81 2.44
N GLU A 318 3.14 -14.04 2.30
CA GLU A 318 2.99 -14.96 3.44
C GLU A 318 4.31 -15.32 4.12
N LYS A 319 5.42 -15.58 3.42
CA LYS A 319 6.73 -15.85 4.03
C LYS A 319 7.27 -14.63 4.79
N ILE A 320 7.05 -13.42 4.29
CA ILE A 320 7.46 -12.19 4.97
C ILE A 320 6.61 -11.97 6.23
N ILE A 321 5.28 -12.12 6.10
CA ILE A 321 4.33 -12.06 7.23
C ILE A 321 4.65 -13.15 8.26
N GLN A 322 4.91 -14.37 7.81
CA GLN A 322 5.20 -15.53 8.65
C GLN A 322 6.51 -15.33 9.41
N LYS A 323 7.56 -14.86 8.75
CA LYS A 323 8.84 -14.54 9.40
C LYS A 323 8.67 -13.40 10.42
N GLY A 324 7.98 -12.32 10.06
CA GLY A 324 7.69 -11.22 10.97
C GLY A 324 6.86 -11.65 12.19
N PHE A 325 5.90 -12.55 12.00
CA PHE A 325 5.12 -13.17 13.06
C PHE A 325 6.00 -14.06 13.96
N GLU A 326 6.84 -14.92 13.39
CA GLU A 326 7.76 -15.79 14.12
C GLU A 326 8.76 -14.99 14.98
N ASP A 327 9.34 -13.92 14.41
CA ASP A 327 10.28 -13.04 15.10
C ASP A 327 9.59 -12.29 16.26
N ALA A 328 8.39 -11.73 16.04
CA ALA A 328 7.61 -11.08 17.08
C ALA A 328 7.21 -12.04 18.21
N MET A 329 6.80 -13.27 17.88
CA MET A 329 6.45 -14.30 18.88
C MET A 329 7.68 -14.81 19.63
N LYS A 330 8.85 -14.90 19.00
CA LYS A 330 10.11 -15.24 19.65
C LYS A 330 10.50 -14.17 20.67
N MET A 331 10.32 -12.90 20.32
CA MET A 331 10.55 -11.78 21.24
C MET A 331 9.57 -11.74 22.40
N TRP A 332 8.28 -11.96 22.14
CA TRP A 332 7.26 -12.11 23.18
C TRP A 332 7.68 -13.15 24.24
N LYS A 333 8.18 -14.30 23.78
CA LYS A 333 8.71 -15.35 24.67
C LYS A 333 9.99 -14.93 25.40
N HIS A 334 10.91 -14.21 24.74
CA HIS A 334 12.14 -13.71 25.37
C HIS A 334 11.91 -12.64 26.42
N MET A 335 10.86 -11.82 26.28
CA MET A 335 10.45 -10.83 27.29
C MET A 335 9.80 -11.47 28.55
N GLY A 336 9.82 -12.80 28.66
CA GLY A 336 9.30 -13.50 29.83
C GLY A 336 7.79 -13.66 29.85
N PHE A 337 7.07 -13.34 28.76
CA PHE A 337 5.63 -13.60 28.63
C PHE A 337 5.37 -15.06 28.25
N ASN A 338 5.86 -15.98 29.08
CA ASN A 338 5.46 -17.36 29.10
C ASN A 338 4.15 -17.46 29.90
N GLY A 339 3.32 -18.49 29.67
CA GLY A 339 2.04 -18.68 30.38
C GLY A 339 2.13 -18.76 31.92
N HIS A 340 3.34 -18.71 32.50
CA HIS A 340 3.60 -18.56 33.93
C HIS A 340 3.58 -17.10 34.41
N HIS A 341 4.08 -16.13 33.63
CA HIS A 341 4.06 -14.70 33.99
C HIS A 341 2.70 -14.07 33.74
N VAL A 342 1.95 -14.52 32.73
CA VAL A 342 0.56 -14.07 32.51
C VAL A 342 -0.31 -14.31 33.76
N ARG A 343 0.02 -15.33 34.57
CA ARG A 343 -0.66 -15.62 35.84
C ARG A 343 -0.30 -14.66 36.99
N GLN A 344 0.76 -13.87 36.83
CA GLN A 344 1.28 -12.92 37.82
C GLN A 344 0.92 -11.46 37.48
N ILE A 345 0.32 -11.22 36.31
CA ILE A 345 -0.17 -9.89 35.90
C ILE A 345 -1.46 -9.61 36.69
N GLU A 346 -1.57 -8.41 37.26
CA GLU A 346 -2.77 -8.00 37.99
C GLU A 346 -3.99 -7.94 37.05
N PRO A 347 -5.21 -8.28 37.52
CA PRO A 347 -6.40 -8.36 36.66
C PRO A 347 -6.69 -7.10 35.85
N GLU A 348 -6.35 -5.93 36.40
CA GLU A 348 -6.55 -4.61 35.78
C GLU A 348 -5.58 -4.38 34.61
N GLU A 349 -4.31 -4.76 34.78
CA GLU A 349 -3.29 -4.70 33.74
C GLU A 349 -3.60 -5.70 32.60
N LEU A 350 -4.11 -6.87 32.97
CA LEU A 350 -4.54 -7.89 32.01
C LEU A 350 -5.75 -7.45 31.19
N GLY A 351 -6.73 -6.77 31.82
CA GLY A 351 -7.87 -6.16 31.16
C GLY A 351 -7.46 -5.05 30.19
N ALA A 352 -6.49 -4.21 30.58
CA ALA A 352 -5.93 -3.17 29.71
C ALA A 352 -5.22 -3.78 28.48
N LEU A 353 -4.46 -4.87 28.68
CA LEU A 353 -3.76 -5.59 27.61
C LEU A 353 -4.74 -6.22 26.60
N LEU A 354 -5.80 -6.87 27.08
CA LEU A 354 -6.85 -7.45 26.23
C LEU A 354 -7.62 -6.37 25.46
N ASN A 355 -7.95 -5.24 26.10
CA ASN A 355 -8.60 -4.11 25.44
C ASN A 355 -7.72 -3.50 24.34
N PHE A 356 -6.40 -3.41 24.57
CA PHE A 356 -5.45 -2.97 23.55
C PHE A 356 -5.47 -3.89 22.31
N PHE A 357 -5.34 -5.21 22.50
CA PHE A 357 -5.36 -6.15 21.38
C PHE A 357 -6.71 -6.19 20.65
N ASN A 358 -7.83 -6.09 21.37
CA ASN A 358 -9.15 -5.97 20.75
C ASN A 358 -9.24 -4.73 19.86
N LYS A 359 -8.71 -3.58 20.29
CA LYS A 359 -8.68 -2.36 19.47
C LYS A 359 -7.79 -2.49 18.23
N VAL A 360 -6.67 -3.20 18.32
CA VAL A 360 -5.82 -3.52 17.17
C VAL A 360 -6.57 -4.39 16.15
N ILE A 361 -7.28 -5.42 16.63
CA ILE A 361 -8.09 -6.33 15.79
C ILE A 361 -9.26 -5.57 15.14
N GLU A 362 -10.03 -4.80 15.93
CA GLU A 362 -11.20 -4.04 15.45
C GLU A 362 -10.84 -3.00 14.40
N ARG A 363 -9.72 -2.29 14.61
CA ARG A 363 -9.27 -1.23 13.68
C ARG A 363 -8.47 -1.76 12.51
N LYS A 364 -8.10 -3.05 12.53
CA LYS A 364 -7.18 -3.68 11.56
C LYS A 364 -5.89 -2.88 11.37
N ALA A 365 -5.43 -2.25 12.44
CA ALA A 365 -4.30 -1.34 12.42
C ALA A 365 -3.53 -1.47 13.74
N TRP A 366 -2.20 -1.53 13.68
CA TRP A 366 -1.38 -1.47 14.87
C TRP A 366 -1.49 -0.07 15.46
N ILE A 367 -2.15 0.05 16.61
CA ILE A 367 -2.10 1.28 17.39
C ILE A 367 -0.71 1.29 18.01
N GLU A 368 0.16 2.19 17.55
CA GLU A 368 1.52 2.30 18.05
C GLU A 368 1.53 2.17 19.58
N MET A 369 2.13 1.09 20.08
CA MET A 369 2.65 1.10 21.43
C MET A 369 3.57 2.31 21.47
N THR A 370 3.25 3.30 22.31
CA THR A 370 4.18 4.39 22.54
C THR A 370 5.55 3.78 22.88
N PRO A 371 6.66 4.26 22.29
CA PRO A 371 8.02 3.73 22.49
C PRO A 371 8.46 3.57 23.96
N ALA A 372 7.69 4.12 24.90
CA ALA A 372 7.93 4.06 26.34
C ALA A 372 7.88 2.65 26.96
N THR A 373 7.43 1.61 26.26
CA THR A 373 7.22 0.27 26.88
C THR A 373 8.04 -0.87 26.28
N THR A 374 8.76 -0.66 25.16
CA THR A 374 9.63 -1.69 24.57
C THR A 374 11.07 -1.19 24.49
N SER A 375 11.92 -1.66 25.40
CA SER A 375 13.35 -1.33 25.47
C SER A 375 14.19 -1.97 24.36
N CYS A 376 13.58 -2.69 23.42
CA CYS A 376 14.29 -3.41 22.37
C CYS A 376 14.36 -2.58 21.08
N SER A 377 15.40 -1.74 20.98
CA SER A 377 15.67 -0.86 19.83
C SER A 377 15.76 -1.63 18.49
N GLU A 378 16.27 -2.85 18.53
CA GLU A 378 16.43 -3.71 17.35
C GLU A 378 15.09 -4.18 16.77
N PHE A 379 14.09 -4.43 17.62
CA PHE A 379 12.74 -4.77 17.17
C PHE A 379 12.02 -3.57 16.60
N CYS A 380 12.06 -2.43 17.27
CA CYS A 380 11.48 -1.20 16.73
C CYS A 380 12.11 -0.88 15.37
N GLN A 381 13.42 -1.08 15.19
CA GLN A 381 14.07 -0.94 13.89
C GLN A 381 13.60 -1.99 12.87
N ALA A 382 13.59 -3.28 13.19
CA ALA A 382 13.18 -4.34 12.25
C ALA A 382 11.68 -4.26 11.89
N TRP A 383 10.83 -3.99 12.88
CA TRP A 383 9.40 -3.78 12.74
C TRP A 383 9.11 -2.54 11.88
N ASN A 384 9.89 -1.46 12.07
CA ASN A 384 9.80 -0.25 11.26
C ASN A 384 10.33 -0.37 9.83
N LYS A 385 10.79 -1.55 9.39
CA LYS A 385 11.23 -1.84 8.01
C LYS A 385 10.17 -2.54 7.15
N ILE A 386 9.09 -3.01 7.74
CA ILE A 386 7.99 -3.71 7.04
C ILE A 386 6.99 -2.67 6.50
N SER A 387 6.30 -2.88 5.37
CA SER A 387 5.27 -1.92 4.93
C SER A 387 4.11 -1.85 5.94
N LEU A 388 3.50 -0.68 6.13
CA LEU A 388 2.46 -0.47 7.14
C LEU A 388 1.32 -1.50 7.02
N ALA A 389 0.85 -1.79 5.80
CA ALA A 389 -0.17 -2.81 5.55
C ALA A 389 0.25 -4.23 5.97
N VAL A 390 1.54 -4.57 5.86
CA VAL A 390 2.07 -5.87 6.30
C VAL A 390 2.28 -5.84 7.82
N ARG A 391 2.69 -4.71 8.42
CA ARG A 391 2.73 -4.55 9.87
C ARG A 391 1.36 -4.73 10.48
N ASP A 392 0.33 -4.10 9.92
CA ASP A 392 -1.05 -4.20 10.39
C ASP A 392 -1.57 -5.63 10.32
N GLN A 393 -1.21 -6.38 9.29
CA GLN A 393 -1.56 -7.80 9.19
C GLN A 393 -0.79 -8.68 10.18
N VAL A 394 0.51 -8.45 10.39
CA VAL A 394 1.30 -9.17 11.39
C VAL A 394 0.80 -8.82 12.79
N ALA A 395 0.53 -7.54 13.04
CA ALA A 395 -0.07 -6.98 14.24
C ALA A 395 -1.39 -7.65 14.62
N VAL A 396 -2.33 -7.75 13.66
CA VAL A 396 -3.62 -8.42 13.86
C VAL A 396 -3.39 -9.90 14.18
N LYS A 397 -2.54 -10.61 13.43
CA LYS A 397 -2.24 -12.02 13.71
C LYS A 397 -1.58 -12.25 15.08
N VAL A 398 -0.65 -11.36 15.47
CA VAL A 398 -0.02 -11.40 16.80
C VAL A 398 -1.06 -11.09 17.88
N ALA A 399 -1.90 -10.07 17.69
CA ALA A 399 -2.96 -9.71 18.63
C ALA A 399 -3.96 -10.86 18.83
N GLU A 400 -4.39 -11.52 17.75
CA GLU A 400 -5.26 -12.70 17.79
C GLU A 400 -4.59 -13.85 18.56
N SER A 401 -3.32 -14.14 18.25
CA SER A 401 -2.59 -15.24 18.91
C SER A 401 -2.33 -14.95 20.39
N VAL A 402 -1.97 -13.73 20.76
CA VAL A 402 -1.71 -13.32 22.15
C VAL A 402 -3.02 -13.28 22.95
N LYS A 403 -4.10 -12.72 22.38
CA LYS A 403 -5.44 -12.76 22.97
C LYS A 403 -5.85 -14.19 23.32
N HIS A 404 -5.69 -15.11 22.37
CA HIS A 404 -6.02 -16.52 22.59
C HIS A 404 -5.19 -17.14 23.73
N GLN A 405 -3.88 -16.89 23.78
CA GLN A 405 -3.02 -17.40 24.85
C GLN A 405 -3.36 -16.80 26.22
N VAL A 406 -3.74 -15.53 26.26
CA VAL A 406 -4.17 -14.84 27.50
C VAL A 406 -5.50 -15.43 27.98
N GLU A 407 -6.50 -15.56 27.10
CA GLU A 407 -7.80 -16.17 27.43
C GLU A 407 -7.65 -17.62 27.92
N GLU A 408 -6.81 -18.43 27.26
CA GLU A 408 -6.51 -19.79 27.67
C GLU A 408 -5.82 -19.84 29.05
N SER A 409 -4.88 -18.94 29.30
CA SER A 409 -4.15 -18.85 30.56
C SER A 409 -5.03 -18.35 31.71
N CYS A 410 -5.91 -17.38 31.45
CA CYS A 410 -6.93 -16.89 32.38
C CYS A 410 -7.87 -18.02 32.78
N ASN A 411 -8.42 -18.74 31.81
CA ASN A 411 -9.33 -19.86 32.08
C ASN A 411 -8.67 -20.95 32.93
N LYS A 412 -7.41 -21.29 32.66
CA LYS A 412 -6.64 -22.24 33.47
C LYS A 412 -6.38 -21.72 34.90
N SER A 413 -5.94 -20.47 35.05
CA SER A 413 -5.65 -19.84 36.35
C SER A 413 -6.91 -19.72 37.22
N TRP A 414 -8.02 -19.26 36.65
CA TRP A 414 -9.31 -19.17 37.34
C TRP A 414 -9.83 -20.54 37.76
N THR A 415 -9.74 -21.54 36.89
CA THR A 415 -10.12 -22.92 37.23
C THR A 415 -9.27 -23.48 38.37
N GLU A 416 -7.96 -23.22 38.38
CA GLU A 416 -7.06 -23.61 39.46
C GLU A 416 -7.38 -22.88 40.78
N LYS A 417 -7.70 -21.59 40.74
CA LYS A 417 -8.07 -20.78 41.91
C LYS A 417 -9.41 -21.22 42.50
N ILE A 418 -10.42 -21.50 41.66
CA ILE A 418 -11.71 -22.08 42.07
C ILE A 418 -11.50 -23.45 42.71
N ARG A 419 -10.67 -24.32 42.12
CA ARG A 419 -10.32 -25.63 42.72
C ARG A 419 -9.58 -25.47 44.05
N SER A 420 -8.69 -24.49 44.16
CA SER A 420 -7.96 -24.18 45.40
C SER A 420 -8.91 -23.71 46.51
N MET A 421 -9.78 -22.74 46.20
CA MET A 421 -10.82 -22.27 47.10
C MET A 421 -11.76 -23.40 47.52
N ALA A 422 -12.19 -24.25 46.58
CA ALA A 422 -13.04 -25.41 46.86
C ALA A 422 -12.35 -26.44 47.79
N ARG A 423 -11.04 -26.65 47.64
CA ARG A 423 -10.24 -27.49 48.55
C ARG A 423 -10.10 -26.88 49.93
N SER A 424 -9.83 -25.57 50.02
CA SER A 424 -9.74 -24.84 51.29
C SER A 424 -11.08 -24.85 52.02
N TYR A 425 -12.18 -24.62 51.31
CA TYR A 425 -13.54 -24.66 51.86
C TYR A 425 -13.95 -26.06 52.35
N ARG A 426 -13.55 -27.12 51.64
CA ARG A 426 -13.74 -28.51 52.13
C ARG A 426 -12.92 -28.83 53.37
N GLY A 427 -11.77 -28.19 53.55
CA GLY A 427 -10.95 -28.35 54.76
C GLY A 427 -11.55 -27.63 55.97
N SER A 428 -12.22 -26.49 55.76
CA SER A 428 -12.79 -25.67 56.84
C SER A 428 -14.21 -26.04 57.23
N LEU A 429 -15.03 -26.53 56.28
CA LEU A 429 -16.35 -27.08 56.58
C LEU A 429 -16.24 -28.60 56.68
N GLY A 430 -16.20 -29.11 57.92
CA GLY A 430 -16.34 -30.54 58.17
C GLY A 430 -17.54 -31.14 57.42
N ALA A 431 -17.48 -32.45 57.16
CA ALA A 431 -18.20 -33.24 56.14
C ALA A 431 -19.73 -33.05 55.95
N ALA A 432 -20.41 -32.18 56.71
CA ALA A 432 -21.87 -32.08 56.76
C ALA A 432 -22.54 -31.11 55.75
N THR A 433 -21.81 -30.35 54.91
CA THR A 433 -22.44 -29.32 54.04
C THR A 433 -21.97 -29.33 52.58
N GLY A 434 -21.67 -30.50 52.01
CA GLY A 434 -21.14 -30.65 50.65
C GLY A 434 -22.06 -30.19 49.49
N ALA A 435 -23.38 -30.15 49.71
CA ALA A 435 -24.34 -29.83 48.64
C ALA A 435 -24.40 -28.33 48.28
N ALA A 436 -24.29 -27.43 49.27
CA ALA A 436 -24.35 -25.99 49.04
C ALA A 436 -23.09 -25.46 48.32
N ALA A 437 -21.92 -26.03 48.64
CA ALA A 437 -20.66 -25.67 47.99
C ALA A 437 -20.64 -26.05 46.49
N GLY A 438 -21.31 -27.15 46.11
CA GLY A 438 -21.43 -27.56 44.71
C GLY A 438 -22.25 -26.58 43.85
N ALA A 439 -23.33 -26.02 44.40
CA ALA A 439 -24.18 -25.07 43.70
C ALA A 439 -23.50 -23.72 43.45
N VAL A 440 -22.71 -23.22 44.43
CA VAL A 440 -21.95 -21.96 44.29
C VAL A 440 -20.85 -22.08 43.23
N ILE A 441 -20.16 -23.23 43.19
CA ILE A 441 -19.13 -23.49 42.16
C ILE A 441 -19.77 -23.63 40.77
N GLY A 442 -20.94 -24.27 40.67
CA GLY A 442 -21.69 -24.38 39.42
C GLY A 442 -22.15 -23.03 38.87
N ALA A 443 -22.67 -22.15 39.73
CA ALA A 443 -23.12 -20.81 39.35
C ALA A 443 -21.95 -19.90 38.93
N ALA A 444 -20.82 -19.97 39.62
CA ALA A 444 -19.61 -19.23 39.25
C ALA A 444 -19.03 -19.68 37.89
N HIS A 445 -19.16 -20.98 37.56
CA HIS A 445 -18.70 -21.50 36.28
C HIS A 445 -19.61 -21.08 35.11
N LEU A 446 -20.93 -20.93 35.34
CA LEU A 446 -21.89 -20.46 34.34
C LEU A 446 -21.72 -18.97 34.00
N CYS A 447 -21.45 -18.11 34.99
CA CYS A 447 -21.20 -16.67 34.76
C CYS A 447 -19.92 -16.34 33.96
N VAL A 448 -19.00 -17.30 33.82
CA VAL A 448 -17.70 -17.09 33.12
C VAL A 448 -17.75 -17.58 31.67
N VAL A 449 -18.71 -18.44 31.33
CA VAL A 449 -18.86 -19.03 29.98
C VAL A 449 -19.85 -18.24 29.11
N SER A 450 -20.69 -17.41 29.73
CA SER A 450 -21.55 -16.40 29.11
C SER A 450 -20.85 -15.05 29.04
#